data_AF-A0A1L9WJG9-F1
#
_entry.id   AF-A0A1L9WJG9-F1
#
_cell.length_a   1.000
_cell.length_b   1.000
_cell.length_c   1.000
_cell.angle_alpha   90.00
_cell.angle_beta   90.00
_cell.angle_gamma   90.00
#
_symmetry.space_group_name_H-M   'P 1'
#
loop_
_entity.id
_entity.type
_entity.pdbx_description
1 polymer ?
#
loop_
_entity_poly.entity_id
_entity_poly.type
_entity_poly.pdbx_seq_one_letter_code
_entity_poly.pdbx_strand_id
1 'polypeptide(L)' 'MGARKMEGRKIVLGSEHPDALISMWNLAHTWEAQDRKVDAIGLLQDCVDLFEEYLGPTRPNTIDAIVDLESLRQNIA' A
#
# COMPACT_ATOMS: atom_id res chain seq x y z
N MET A 1 -10.99 18.15 7.37
CA MET A 1 -10.22 17.41 8.40
C MET A 1 -9.78 16.08 7.81
N GLY A 2 -8.65 16.06 7.09
CA GLY A 2 -8.01 14.81 6.67
C GLY A 2 -6.80 14.62 7.55
N ALA A 3 -6.92 13.81 8.59
CA ALA A 3 -5.81 13.50 9.49
C ALA A 3 -4.80 12.62 8.74
N ARG A 4 -3.93 13.23 7.94
CA ARG A 4 -2.74 12.58 7.38
C ARG A 4 -1.75 12.37 8.53
N LYS A 5 -2.01 11.32 9.32
CA LYS A 5 -1.19 10.91 10.46
C LYS A 5 0.04 10.17 9.94
N MET A 6 0.89 10.88 9.21
CA MET A 6 2.15 10.37 8.65
C MET A 6 3.38 10.67 9.53
N GLU A 7 3.21 11.28 10.69
CA GLU A 7 4.35 11.77 11.47
C GLU A 7 5.14 10.66 12.22
N GLY A 8 4.64 9.42 12.26
CA GLY A 8 5.19 8.38 13.16
C GLY A 8 5.72 7.10 12.52
N ARG A 9 5.44 6.82 11.24
CA ARG A 9 5.80 5.52 10.60
C ARG A 9 7.01 5.58 9.67
N LYS A 10 7.51 6.76 9.31
CA LYS A 10 8.51 6.95 8.24
C LYS A 10 9.99 6.86 8.66
N ILE A 11 10.34 6.64 9.93
CA ILE A 11 11.74 6.74 10.38
C ILE A 11 12.40 5.39 10.76
N VAL A 12 11.65 4.30 10.99
CA VAL A 12 12.25 3.06 11.59
C VAL A 12 12.34 1.87 10.64
N LEU A 13 11.72 1.92 9.46
CA LEU A 13 11.98 0.96 8.38
C LEU A 13 12.66 1.74 7.28
N GLY A 14 13.75 1.22 6.69
CA GLY A 14 14.50 1.85 5.60
C GLY A 14 13.62 2.11 4.36
N SER A 15 12.77 3.13 4.44
CA SER A 15 11.59 3.41 3.61
C SER A 15 11.94 4.27 2.39
N GLU A 16 13.22 4.44 2.11
CA GLU A 16 13.73 5.00 0.85
C GLU A 16 13.90 3.93 -0.24
N HIS A 17 13.78 2.63 0.08
CA HIS A 17 14.01 1.57 -0.88
C HIS A 17 12.71 0.97 -1.45
N PRO A 18 12.61 0.81 -2.80
CA PRO A 18 11.49 0.14 -3.46
C PRO A 18 11.13 -1.21 -2.84
N ASP A 19 12.13 -1.93 -2.30
CA ASP A 19 11.96 -3.25 -1.68
C ASP A 19 11.10 -3.19 -0.40
N ALA A 20 11.15 -2.08 0.33
CA ALA A 20 10.31 -1.87 1.51
C ALA A 20 8.84 -1.70 1.10
N LEU A 21 8.58 -0.97 0.01
CA LEU A 21 7.23 -0.79 -0.54
C LEU A 21 6.68 -2.10 -1.11
N ILE A 22 7.51 -2.88 -1.80
CA ILE A 22 7.16 -4.23 -2.27
C ILE A 22 6.82 -5.15 -1.09
N SER A 23 7.54 -5.03 0.03
CA SER A 23 7.24 -5.80 1.24
C SER A 23 5.89 -5.42 1.87
N MET A 24 5.54 -4.12 1.86
CA MET A 24 4.21 -3.66 2.29
C MET A 24 3.09 -4.19 1.38
N TRP A 25 3.31 -4.16 0.06
CA TRP A 25 2.39 -4.71 -0.93
C TRP A 25 2.14 -6.21 -0.72
N ASN A 26 3.20 -7.00 -0.55
CA ASN A 26 3.10 -8.43 -0.26
C ASN A 26 2.38 -8.73 1.07
N LEU A 27 2.56 -7.87 2.08
CA LEU A 27 1.86 -8.01 3.35
C LEU A 27 0.35 -7.77 3.20
N ALA A 28 -0.06 -6.85 2.32
CA ALA A 28 -1.48 -6.63 2.03
C ALA A 28 -2.13 -7.88 1.42
N HIS A 29 -1.48 -8.51 0.44
CA HIS A 29 -1.90 -9.80 -0.15
C HIS A 29 -1.98 -10.91 0.91
N THR A 30 -1.02 -10.95 1.83
CA THR A 30 -1.02 -11.91 2.94
C THR A 30 -2.20 -11.69 3.90
N TRP A 31 -2.63 -10.44 4.10
CA TRP A 31 -3.80 -10.10 4.92
C TRP A 31 -5.12 -10.38 4.20
N GLU A 32 -5.20 -10.17 2.89
CA GLU A 32 -6.34 -10.62 2.09
C GLU A 32 -6.56 -12.13 2.26
N ALA A 33 -5.51 -12.93 2.13
CA ALA A 33 -5.57 -14.38 2.30
C ALA A 33 -5.97 -14.81 3.72
N GLN A 34 -5.82 -13.93 4.71
CA GLN A 34 -6.25 -14.15 6.10
C GLN A 34 -7.66 -13.63 6.40
N ASP A 35 -8.44 -13.29 5.37
CA ASP A 35 -9.78 -12.67 5.50
C ASP A 35 -9.76 -11.28 6.18
N ARG A 36 -8.57 -10.67 6.29
CA ARG A 36 -8.37 -9.33 6.86
C ARG A 36 -8.42 -8.27 5.77
N LYS A 37 -9.46 -8.31 4.94
CA LYS A 37 -9.58 -7.49 3.73
C LYS A 37 -9.57 -5.98 4.02
N VAL A 38 -10.18 -5.54 5.13
CA VAL A 38 -10.20 -4.11 5.52
C VAL A 38 -8.81 -3.61 5.90
N ASP A 39 -8.05 -4.39 6.66
CA ASP A 39 -6.67 -4.05 7.02
C ASP A 39 -5.77 -4.05 5.78
N ALA A 40 -5.97 -5.04 4.89
CA ALA A 40 -5.24 -5.16 3.64
C ALA A 40 -5.44 -3.95 2.73
N ILE A 41 -6.67 -3.46 2.58
CA ILE A 41 -6.95 -2.21 1.84
C ILE A 41 -6.23 -1.02 2.45
N GLY A 42 -6.28 -0.87 3.78
CA GLY A 42 -5.61 0.24 4.46
C GLY A 42 -4.10 0.25 4.21
N LEU A 43 -3.46 -0.92 4.29
CA LEU A 43 -2.04 -1.07 4.02
C LEU A 43 -1.69 -0.84 2.55
N LEU A 44 -2.52 -1.33 1.65
CA LEU A 44 -2.32 -1.21 0.20
C LEU A 44 -2.52 0.23 -0.28
N GLN A 45 -3.46 0.98 0.31
CA GLN A 45 -3.61 2.42 0.10
C GLN A 45 -2.37 3.19 0.55
N ASP A 46 -1.86 2.91 1.76
CA ASP A 46 -0.61 3.52 2.24
C ASP A 46 0.57 3.19 1.29
N CYS A 47 0.59 1.98 0.72
CA CYS A 47 1.60 1.55 -0.24
C CYS A 47 1.52 2.31 -1.58
N VAL A 48 0.32 2.51 -2.12
CA VAL A 48 0.09 3.30 -3.34
C VAL A 48 0.53 4.75 -3.13
N ASP A 49 0.12 5.38 -2.03
CA ASP A 49 0.51 6.76 -1.68
C ASP A 49 2.03 6.92 -1.67
N LEU A 50 2.76 5.93 -1.12
CA LEU A 50 4.23 5.94 -1.09
C LEU A 50 4.84 5.65 -2.47
N PHE A 51 4.28 4.72 -3.24
CA PHE A 51 4.76 4.46 -4.60
C PHE A 51 4.61 5.69 -5.51
N GLU A 52 3.50 6.41 -5.41
CA GLU A 52 3.28 7.67 -6.12
C GLU A 52 4.26 8.77 -5.67
N GLU A 53 4.49 8.90 -4.36
CA GLU A 53 5.39 9.91 -3.79
C GLU A 53 6.86 9.68 -4.16
N TYR A 54 7.33 8.42 -4.12
CA TYR A 54 8.76 8.09 -4.27
C TYR A 54 9.16 7.62 -5.68
N LEU A 55 8.31 6.85 -6.37
CA LEU A 55 8.65 6.28 -7.67
C LEU A 55 7.89 6.97 -8.83
N GLY A 56 6.76 7.60 -8.52
CA GLY A 56 5.86 8.24 -9.48
C GLY A 56 4.72 7.32 -9.96
N PRO A 57 3.65 7.90 -10.52
CA PRO A 57 2.42 7.17 -10.85
C PRO A 57 2.55 6.22 -12.04
N THR A 58 3.56 6.41 -12.90
CA THR A 58 3.71 5.67 -14.16
C THR A 58 4.56 4.40 -14.02
N ARG A 59 5.06 4.11 -12.82
CA ARG A 59 5.92 2.95 -12.60
C ARG A 59 5.06 1.68 -12.54
N PRO A 60 5.51 0.55 -13.13
CA PRO A 60 4.74 -0.70 -13.13
C PRO A 60 4.22 -1.08 -11.75
N ASN A 61 5.08 -1.03 -10.72
CA ASN A 61 4.72 -1.38 -9.35
C ASN A 61 3.61 -0.47 -8.77
N THR A 62 3.58 0.82 -9.14
CA THR A 62 2.54 1.74 -8.69
C THR A 62 1.20 1.38 -9.34
N ILE A 63 1.22 1.05 -10.63
CA ILE A 63 0.03 0.65 -11.39
C ILE A 63 -0.52 -0.67 -10.84
N ASP A 64 0.34 -1.66 -10.60
CA ASP A 64 -0.05 -2.96 -10.05
C ASP A 64 -0.67 -2.80 -8.66
N ALA A 65 -0.07 -1.98 -7.79
CA ALA A 65 -0.62 -1.70 -6.47
C ALA A 65 -2.00 -1.01 -6.52
N ILE A 66 -2.23 -0.12 -7.50
CA ILE A 66 -3.54 0.51 -7.72
C ILE A 66 -4.57 -0.53 -8.19
N VAL A 67 -4.22 -1.37 -9.15
CA VAL A 67 -5.11 -2.42 -9.68
C VAL A 67 -5.50 -3.41 -8.59
N ASP A 68 -4.56 -3.81 -7.75
CA ASP A 68 -4.84 -4.69 -6.62
C ASP A 68 -5.75 -4.01 -5.60
N LEU A 69 -5.55 -2.72 -5.33
CA LEU A 69 -6.40 -1.95 -4.42
C LEU A 69 -7.84 -1.89 -4.92
N GLU A 70 -8.02 -1.63 -6.22
CA GLU A 70 -9.35 -1.62 -6.83
C GLU A 70 -9.99 -3.00 -6.76
N SER A 71 -9.24 -4.06 -7.10
CA SER A 71 -9.71 -5.44 -7.06
C SER A 71 -10.16 -5.84 -5.66
N LEU A 72 -9.35 -5.52 -4.65
CA LEU A 72 -9.63 -5.83 -3.25
C LEU A 72 -10.85 -5.05 -2.73
N ARG A 73 -11.04 -3.81 -3.17
CA ARG A 73 -12.25 -3.01 -2.87
C ARG A 73 -13.50 -3.59 -3.51
N GLN A 74 -13.43 -4.08 -4.75
CA GLN A 74 -14.56 -4.73 -5.41
C GLN A 74 -14.92 -6.08 -4.76
N ASN A 75 -13.93 -6.79 -4.19
CA ASN A 75 -14.12 -8.09 -3.52
C ASN A 75 -14.67 -7.98 -2.07
N ILE A 76 -14.94 -6.77 -1.58
CA ILE A 76 -15.60 -6.53 -0.28
C ILE A 76 -17.07 -6.09 -0.46
N ALA A 77 -17.47 -5.70 -1.67
CA ALA A 77 -18.85 -5.35 -2.01
C ALA A 77 -19.71 -6.60 -2.24
#